data_AF-A0A9W8D2I2-F1
#
_entry.id   AF-A0A9W8D2I2-F1
#
_cell.length_a   1.000
_cell.length_b   1.000
_cell.length_c   1.000
_cell.angle_alpha   90.00
_cell.angle_beta   90.00
_cell.angle_gamma   90.00
#
_symmetry.space_group_name_H-M   'P 1'
#
loop_
_entity.id
_entity.type
_entity.pdbx_description
1 polymer ?
#
loop_
_entity_poly.entity_id
_entity_poly.type
_entity_poly.pdbx_seq_one_letter_code
_entity_poly.pdbx_strand_id
1 'polypeptide(L)' 'QPRVIPESRRADGTVRKARRVREGFVPLEEQPKYTTPAERRKQQLSPPKAANNDAVGQL' A
#
# COMPACT_ATOMS: atom_id res chain seq x y z
N GLN A 1 3.88 11.84 -16.32
CA GLN A 1 2.78 11.07 -16.94
C GLN A 1 1.63 11.02 -15.94
N PRO A 2 0.39 11.40 -16.32
CA PRO A 2 -0.75 11.29 -15.41
C PRO A 2 -0.99 9.82 -15.07
N ARG A 3 -1.30 9.52 -13.80
CA ARG A 3 -1.65 8.15 -13.38
C ARG A 3 -3.00 7.79 -14.00
N VAL A 4 -3.05 6.72 -14.79
CA VAL A 4 -4.25 6.28 -15.51
C VAL A 4 -4.49 4.80 -15.23
N ILE A 5 -5.73 4.46 -14.90
CA ILE A 5 -6.22 3.08 -14.94
C ILE A 5 -6.54 2.77 -16.41
N PRO A 6 -5.86 1.79 -17.04
CA PRO A 6 -5.99 1.54 -18.47
C PRO A 6 -7.36 0.96 -18.82
N GLU A 7 -7.66 0.93 -20.12
CA GLU A 7 -8.81 0.19 -20.63
C GLU A 7 -8.65 -1.29 -20.34
N SER A 8 -9.78 -1.97 -20.11
CA SER A 8 -9.79 -3.41 -19.92
C SER A 8 -11.03 -4.04 -20.52
N ARG A 9 -10.94 -5.33 -20.86
CA ARG A 9 -12.04 -6.08 -21.46
C ARG A 9 -12.84 -6.80 -20.37
N ARG A 10 -14.16 -6.73 -20.43
CA ARG A 10 -15.07 -7.51 -19.58
C ARG A 10 -15.16 -8.95 -20.08
N ALA A 11 -15.68 -9.83 -19.23
CA ALA A 11 -15.88 -11.24 -19.58
C ALA A 11 -16.88 -11.43 -20.75
N ASP A 12 -17.86 -10.53 -20.88
CA ASP A 12 -18.82 -10.48 -22.00
C ASP A 12 -18.23 -9.86 -23.29
N GLY A 13 -16.95 -9.48 -23.27
CA GLY A 13 -16.24 -8.91 -24.42
C GLY A 13 -16.35 -7.38 -24.56
N THR A 14 -17.20 -6.71 -23.78
CA THR A 14 -17.34 -5.24 -23.80
C THR A 14 -16.13 -4.54 -23.15
N VAL A 15 -15.86 -3.27 -23.50
CA VAL A 15 -14.69 -2.53 -23.02
C VAL A 15 -15.02 -1.64 -21.81
N ARG A 16 -14.13 -1.61 -20.82
CA ARG A 16 -14.07 -0.63 -19.72
C ARG A 16 -13.17 0.51 -20.16
N LYS A 17 -13.70 1.73 -20.17
CA LYS A 17 -12.94 2.94 -20.51
C LYS A 17 -11.82 3.22 -19.50
N ALA A 18 -10.74 3.83 -19.97
CA ALA A 18 -9.66 4.30 -19.11
C ALA A 18 -10.17 5.37 -18.13
N ARG A 19 -9.55 5.45 -16.94
CA ARG A 19 -9.89 6.44 -15.90
C ARG A 19 -8.63 7.15 -15.41
N ARG A 20 -8.63 8.48 -15.44
CA ARG A 20 -7.57 9.29 -14.86
C ARG A 20 -7.68 9.28 -13.34
N VAL A 21 -6.54 9.14 -12.67
CA VAL A 21 -6.42 9.26 -11.22
C VAL A 21 -5.95 10.69 -10.92
N ARG A 22 -6.60 11.34 -9.94
CA ARG A 22 -6.22 12.70 -9.51
C ARG A 22 -4.79 12.70 -8.99
N GLU A 23 -4.04 13.76 -9.29
CA GLU A 23 -2.70 13.96 -8.75
C GLU A 23 -2.74 14.01 -7.20
N GLY A 24 -1.80 13.31 -6.57
CA GLY A 24 -1.74 13.17 -5.11
C GLY A 24 -2.77 12.20 -4.50
N PHE A 25 -3.57 11.49 -5.30
CA PHE A 25 -4.48 10.46 -4.77
C PHE A 25 -3.70 9.24 -4.27
N VAL A 26 -3.96 8.87 -3.01
CA VAL A 26 -3.38 7.69 -2.34
C VAL A 26 -4.51 6.70 -1.99
N PRO A 27 -4.45 5.44 -2.45
CA PRO A 27 -5.38 4.38 -2.07
C PRO A 27 -5.43 4.15 -0.55
N LEU A 28 -6.57 3.65 -0.04
CA LEU A 28 -6.81 3.49 1.40
C LEU A 28 -5.83 2.50 2.05
N GLU A 29 -5.43 1.49 1.30
CA GLU A 29 -4.51 0.43 1.70
C GLU A 29 -3.08 0.97 1.93
N GLU A 30 -2.73 2.03 1.20
CA GLU A 30 -1.46 2.74 1.33
C GLU A 30 -1.54 3.89 2.34
N GLN A 31 -2.75 4.30 2.76
CA GLN A 31 -2.90 5.37 3.73
C GLN A 31 -2.43 4.90 5.11
N PRO A 32 -1.61 5.71 5.81
CA PRO A 32 -1.19 5.36 7.16
C PRO A 32 -2.41 5.32 8.06
N LYS A 33 -2.59 4.21 8.77
CA LYS A 33 -3.63 4.11 9.80
C LYS A 33 -3.37 5.18 10.86
N TYR A 34 -4.44 5.85 11.29
CA TYR A 34 -4.33 6.85 12.35
C TYR A 34 -3.79 6.22 13.64
N THR A 35 -2.83 6.92 14.26
CA THR A 35 -2.23 6.56 15.56
C THR A 35 -2.28 7.78 16.47
N THR A 36 -2.60 7.57 17.74
CA THR A 36 -2.63 8.67 18.73
C THR A 36 -1.21 9.19 19.02
N PRO A 37 -1.06 10.44 19.49
CA PRO A 37 0.25 10.98 19.89
C PRO A 37 0.94 10.15 20.98
N ALA A 38 0.18 9.55 21.91
CA ALA A 38 0.72 8.71 22.96
C ALA A 38 1.31 7.40 22.42
N GLU A 39 0.63 6.74 21.49
CA GLU A 39 1.11 5.53 20.82
C GLU A 39 2.36 5.81 19.98
N ARG A 40 2.37 6.93 19.25
CA ARG A 40 3.54 7.35 18.46
C ARG A 40 4.78 7.55 19.34
N ARG A 41 4.62 8.15 20.54
CA ARG A 41 5.71 8.27 21.52
C ARG A 41 6.19 6.90 22.01
N LYS A 42 5.29 5.98 22.33
CA LYS A 42 5.66 4.62 22.76
C LYS A 42 6.47 3.87 21.69
N GLN A 43 6.10 3.98 20.42
CA GLN A 43 6.82 3.37 19.30
C GLN A 43 8.24 3.93 19.11
N GLN A 44 8.45 5.21 19.41
CA GLN A 44 9.77 5.84 19.33
C GLN A 44 10.69 5.45 20.50
N LEU A 45 10.11 5.17 21.68
CA LEU A 45 10.87 4.75 22.87
C LEU A 45 11.18 3.25 22.88
N SER A 46 10.41 2.42 22.17
CA SER A 46 10.71 1.00 22.06
C SER A 46 11.94 0.78 21.14
N PRO A 47 12.94 -0.02 21.55
CA PRO A 47 14.02 -0.41 20.66
C PRO A 47 13.45 -1.12 19.42
N PRO A 48 14.11 -1.01 18.25
CA PRO A 48 13.67 -1.72 17.06
C PRO A 48 13.54 -3.21 17.40
N LYS A 49 12.34 -3.76 17.20
CA LYS A 49 12.09 -5.19 17.38
C LYS A 49 13.07 -5.92 16.48
N ALA A 50 14.01 -6.65 17.07
CA ALA A 50 15.02 -7.41 16.35
C ALA A 50 14.32 -8.26 15.27
N ALA A 51 14.80 -8.12 14.02
CA ALA A 51 14.38 -8.95 12.91
C ALA A 51 14.83 -10.40 13.21
N ASN A 52 13.89 -11.25 13.60
CA ASN A 52 14.17 -12.65 13.90
C ASN A 52 14.20 -13.47 12.60
N ASN A 53 15.42 -13.76 12.14
CA ASN A 53 15.92 -14.95 11.43
C ASN A 53 14.94 -15.77 10.56
N ASP A 54 14.87 -15.42 9.26
CA ASP A 54 14.37 -16.31 8.19
C ASP A 54 15.53 -17.03 7.47
N ALA A 55 16.35 -17.77 8.24
CA ALA A 55 17.38 -18.65 7.69
C ALA A 55 17.03 -20.11 8.04
N VAL A 56 15.98 -20.64 7.41
CA VAL A 56 15.70 -22.08 7.37
C VAL A 56 15.61 -22.51 5.92
N GLY A 57 16.64 -23.25 5.46
CA GLY A 57 16.55 -24.13 4.29
C GLY A 57 17.34 -23.71 3.04
N GLN A 58 18.67 -23.79 3.10
CA GLN A 58 19.50 -24.10 1.93
C GLN A 58 20.50 -25.19 2.32
N LEU A 59 20.11 -26.45 2.10
CA LEU A 59 20.97 -27.64 2.02
C LEU A 59 20.34 -28.59 1.00
#